data_AF-A0A5K7Z959-F1
#
_entry.id   AF-A0A5K7Z959-F1
#
_cell.length_a   1.000
_cell.length_b   1.000
_cell.length_c   1.000
_cell.angle_alpha   90.00
_cell.angle_beta   90.00
_cell.angle_gamma   90.00
#
_symmetry.space_group_name_H-M   'P 1'
#
loop_
_entity.id
_entity.type
_entity.pdbx_description
1 polymer ?
#
loop_
_entity_poly.entity_id
_entity_poly.type
_entity_poly.pdbx_seq_one_letter_code
_entity_poly.pdbx_strand_id
1 'polypeptide(L)'
;MISENCRIDEFVETVKNKTSWEALSLAVEEANRADRMAYRSERKTDFQTYSRQLKRLIGYLRYSVTPRRPRDMAYRLYMQHWGSARELHPSVLAGQPMDRAMQSIN
;
A
#
# COMPACT_ATOMS: atom_id res chain seq x y z
N MET A 1 -12.80 12.90 0.57
CA MET A 1 -11.97 11.78 0.08
C MET A 1 -10.94 12.36 -0.85
N ILE A 2 -9.80 11.71 -1.04
CA ILE A 2 -8.78 12.10 -2.02
C ILE A 2 -9.27 11.79 -3.44
N SER A 3 -9.85 10.60 -3.68
CA SER A 3 -10.54 10.34 -4.94
C SER A 3 -12.02 10.63 -4.77
N GLU A 4 -12.57 11.57 -5.54
CA GLU A 4 -14.00 11.87 -5.48
C GLU A 4 -14.85 10.79 -6.18
N ASN A 5 -14.25 10.11 -7.15
CA ASN A 5 -14.91 9.12 -8.01
C ASN A 5 -14.68 7.67 -7.59
N CYS A 6 -14.07 7.42 -6.43
CA CYS A 6 -13.75 6.08 -5.94
C CYS A 6 -12.82 5.29 -6.89
N ARG A 7 -11.86 5.97 -7.53
CA ARG A 7 -10.92 5.35 -8.45
C ARG A 7 -9.50 5.35 -7.89
N ILE A 8 -8.85 4.19 -7.92
CA ILE A 8 -7.49 4.03 -7.39
C ILE A 8 -6.43 4.77 -8.20
N ASP A 9 -6.63 4.96 -9.50
CA ASP A 9 -5.72 5.74 -10.35
C ASP A 9 -5.70 7.21 -9.95
N GLU A 10 -6.86 7.81 -9.69
CA GLU A 10 -6.98 9.20 -9.18
C GLU A 10 -6.27 9.37 -7.82
N PHE A 11 -6.47 8.41 -6.91
CA PHE A 11 -5.77 8.41 -5.62
C PHE A 11 -4.25 8.34 -5.82
N VAL A 12 -3.77 7.37 -6.62
CA VAL A 12 -2.33 7.15 -6.85
C VAL A 12 -1.69 8.36 -7.51
N GLU A 13 -2.34 8.95 -8.52
CA GLU A 13 -1.84 10.14 -9.21
C GLU A 13 -1.63 11.31 -8.24
N THR A 14 -2.49 11.44 -7.23
CA THR A 14 -2.39 12.46 -6.19
C THR A 14 -1.23 12.22 -5.21
N VAL A 15 -0.88 10.96 -4.94
CA VAL A 15 0.10 10.60 -3.90
C VAL A 15 1.44 10.06 -4.43
N LYS A 16 1.60 9.85 -5.75
CA LYS A 16 2.78 9.22 -6.36
C LYS A 16 4.11 9.91 -6.09
N ASN A 17 4.09 11.22 -5.82
CA ASN A 17 5.30 12.00 -5.53
C ASN A 17 5.65 12.02 -4.03
N LYS A 18 4.90 11.29 -3.20
CA LYS A 18 5.14 11.14 -1.77
C LYS A 18 5.99 9.91 -1.51
N THR A 19 6.64 9.87 -0.35
CA THR A 19 7.35 8.67 0.11
C THR A 19 6.40 7.49 0.25
N SER A 20 6.92 6.27 0.14
CA SER A 20 6.14 5.03 0.31
C SER A 20 5.36 5.00 1.64
N TRP A 21 5.94 5.57 2.70
CA TRP A 21 5.32 5.66 4.03
C TRP A 21 4.16 6.66 4.08
N GLU A 22 4.32 7.85 3.51
CA GLU A 22 3.25 8.84 3.44
C GLU A 22 2.09 8.33 2.56
N ALA A 23 2.41 7.72 1.42
CA ALA A 23 1.41 7.09 0.55
C ALA A 23 0.65 5.97 1.28
N LEU A 24 1.35 5.15 2.08
CA LEU A 24 0.74 4.12 2.92
C LEU A 24 -0.22 4.73 3.95
N SER A 25 0.21 5.77 4.67
CA SER A 25 -0.61 6.42 5.68
C SER A 25 -1.89 7.02 5.07
N LEU A 26 -1.78 7.71 3.94
CA LEU A 26 -2.92 8.28 3.23
C LEU A 26 -3.86 7.19 2.70
N ALA A 27 -3.32 6.08 2.20
CA ALA A 27 -4.13 4.97 1.72
C ALA A 27 -4.96 4.34 2.84
N VAL A 28 -4.40 4.21 4.06
CA VAL A 28 -5.12 3.70 5.24
C VAL A 28 -6.28 4.63 5.61
N GLU A 29 -6.03 5.94 5.69
CA GLU A 29 -7.07 6.92 6.02
C GLU A 29 -8.20 6.92 4.99
N GLU A 30 -7.83 6.90 3.71
CA GLU A 30 -8.77 6.91 2.60
C GLU A 30 -9.59 5.60 2.55
N ALA A 31 -8.97 4.44 2.77
CA ALA A 31 -9.69 3.16 2.81
C ALA A 31 -10.72 3.12 3.94
N ASN A 32 -10.35 3.60 5.13
CA ASN A 32 -11.26 3.71 6.27
C ASN A 32 -12.41 4.70 5.98
N ARG A 33 -12.13 5.79 5.28
CA ARG A 33 -13.16 6.76 4.87
C ARG A 33 -14.12 6.13 3.85
N ALA A 34 -13.60 5.43 2.85
CA ALA A 34 -14.41 4.70 1.85
C ALA A 34 -15.29 3.62 2.52
N ASP A 35 -14.75 2.83 3.45
CA ASP A 35 -15.54 1.85 4.22
C ASP A 35 -16.69 2.52 4.97
N ARG A 36 -16.43 3.65 5.65
CA ARG A 36 -17.48 4.41 6.36
C ARG A 36 -18.56 4.93 5.41
N MET A 37 -18.18 5.41 4.22
CA MET A 37 -19.13 5.88 3.21
C MET A 37 -19.97 4.74 2.62
N ALA A 38 -19.39 3.54 2.48
CA ALA A 38 -20.11 2.37 2.00
C ALA A 38 -21.32 1.97 2.87
N TYR A 39 -21.29 2.29 4.17
CA TYR A 39 -22.44 2.05 5.06
C TYR A 39 -23.59 3.04 4.90
N ARG A 40 -23.33 4.23 4.36
CA ARG A 40 -24.28 5.36 4.37
C ARG A 40 -24.71 5.83 2.98
N SER A 41 -24.14 5.27 1.92
CA SER A 41 -24.35 5.74 0.55
C SER A 41 -25.02 4.68 -0.33
N GLU A 42 -25.87 5.14 -1.25
CA GLU A 42 -26.42 4.34 -2.34
C GLU A 42 -25.32 3.80 -3.29
N ARG A 43 -24.16 4.46 -3.34
CA ARG A 43 -22.96 4.01 -4.08
C ARG A 43 -22.12 2.99 -3.31
N LYS A 44 -22.75 2.18 -2.45
CA LYS A 44 -22.08 1.21 -1.56
C LYS A 44 -21.07 0.33 -2.29
N THR A 45 -21.42 -0.21 -3.46
CA THR A 45 -20.57 -1.11 -4.24
C THR A 45 -19.30 -0.43 -4.73
N ASP A 46 -19.37 0.84 -5.15
CA ASP A 46 -18.21 1.63 -5.59
C ASP A 46 -17.23 1.81 -4.43
N PHE A 47 -17.72 2.28 -3.28
CA PHE A 47 -16.90 2.48 -2.09
C PHE A 47 -16.26 1.18 -1.59
N GLN A 48 -16.99 0.06 -1.60
CA GLN A 48 -16.44 -1.25 -1.22
C GLN A 48 -15.37 -1.74 -2.18
N THR A 49 -15.56 -1.51 -3.49
CA THR A 49 -14.59 -1.89 -4.51
C THR A 49 -13.32 -1.05 -4.36
N TYR A 50 -13.49 0.25 -4.19
CA TYR A 50 -12.40 1.20 -4.00
C TYR A 50 -11.60 0.93 -2.72
N SER A 51 -12.27 0.77 -1.57
CA SER A 51 -11.63 0.38 -0.31
C SER A 51 -10.82 -0.90 -0.45
N ARG A 52 -11.35 -1.91 -1.16
CA ARG A 52 -10.64 -3.16 -1.42
C ARG A 52 -9.38 -2.95 -2.25
N GLN A 53 -9.43 -2.10 -3.27
CA GLN A 53 -8.25 -1.77 -4.07
C GLN A 53 -7.19 -1.03 -3.23
N LEU A 54 -7.60 -0.06 -2.40
CA LEU A 54 -6.70 0.63 -1.48
C LEU A 54 -6.05 -0.34 -0.47
N LYS A 55 -6.80 -1.28 0.09
CA LYS A 55 -6.27 -2.32 1.00
C LYS A 55 -5.23 -3.22 0.33
N ARG A 56 -5.36 -3.48 -0.97
CA ARG A 56 -4.31 -4.19 -1.73
C ARG A 56 -3.06 -3.33 -1.91
N LEU A 57 -3.24 -2.06 -2.28
CA LEU A 57 -2.14 -1.10 -2.38
C LEU A 57 -1.39 -0.96 -1.05
N ILE A 58 -2.10 -0.86 0.08
CA ILE A 58 -1.55 -0.88 1.45
C ILE A 58 -0.69 -2.13 1.67
N GLY A 59 -1.19 -3.30 1.25
CA GLY A 59 -0.44 -4.55 1.36
C GLY A 59 0.88 -4.52 0.58
N TYR A 60 0.88 -3.96 -0.63
CA TYR A 60 2.10 -3.82 -1.44
C TYR A 60 3.07 -2.80 -0.86
N LEU A 61 2.59 -1.62 -0.45
CA LEU A 61 3.41 -0.59 0.16
C LEU A 61 4.05 -1.06 1.48
N ARG A 62 3.36 -1.90 2.25
CA ARG A 62 3.82 -2.35 3.57
C ARG A 62 4.77 -3.54 3.52
N TYR A 63 4.55 -4.46 2.58
CA TYR A 63 5.22 -5.76 2.59
C TYR A 63 5.96 -6.11 1.30
N SER A 64 5.87 -5.27 0.26
CA SER A 64 6.44 -5.54 -1.07
C SER A 64 6.04 -6.91 -1.64
N VAL A 65 4.82 -7.38 -1.31
CA VAL A 65 4.36 -8.73 -1.66
C VAL A 65 3.93 -8.79 -3.12
N THR A 66 4.49 -9.74 -3.87
CA THR A 66 4.01 -10.05 -5.22
C THR A 66 2.63 -10.71 -5.15
N PRO A 67 1.61 -10.18 -5.85
CA PRO A 67 0.29 -10.79 -5.83
C PRO A 67 0.28 -12.14 -6.52
N ARG A 68 -0.56 -13.05 -6.00
CA ARG A 68 -0.84 -14.35 -6.64
C ARG A 68 -1.50 -14.23 -8.03
N ARG A 69 -2.09 -13.07 -8.35
CA ARG A 69 -2.74 -12.79 -9.64
C ARG A 69 -2.15 -11.51 -10.26
N PRO A 70 -1.41 -11.58 -11.38
CA PRO A 70 -0.65 -10.46 -11.92
C PRO A 70 -1.48 -9.35 -12.60
N ARG A 71 -2.80 -9.55 -12.79
CA ARG A 71 -3.68 -8.54 -13.42
C ARG A 71 -4.27 -7.52 -12.44
N ASP A 72 -3.75 -7.41 -11.22
CA ASP A 72 -4.24 -6.48 -10.22
C ASP A 72 -3.86 -5.03 -10.56
N MET A 73 -4.87 -4.15 -10.70
CA MET A 73 -4.65 -2.74 -10.96
C MET A 73 -3.83 -2.05 -9.86
N ALA A 74 -4.11 -2.35 -8.59
CA ALA A 74 -3.38 -1.77 -7.47
C ALA A 74 -1.89 -2.17 -7.50
N TYR A 75 -1.61 -3.39 -7.92
CA TYR A 75 -0.23 -3.86 -8.06
C TYR A 75 0.51 -3.19 -9.21
N ARG A 76 -0.15 -3.02 -10.38
CA ARG A 76 0.45 -2.30 -11.51
C ARG A 76 0.81 -0.87 -11.13
N LEU A 77 -0.11 -0.16 -10.49
CA LEU A 77 0.12 1.19 -10.00
C LEU A 77 1.23 1.24 -8.94
N TYR A 78 1.28 0.26 -8.04
CA TYR A 78 2.38 0.12 -7.08
C TYR A 78 3.73 -0.03 -7.79
N MET A 79 3.85 -0.96 -8.73
CA MET A 79 5.09 -1.23 -9.45
C MET A 79 5.57 -0.02 -10.26
N GLN A 80 4.63 0.75 -10.81
CA GLN A 80 4.91 1.93 -11.62
C GLN A 80 5.54 3.08 -10.81
N HIS A 81 5.13 3.27 -9.55
CA HIS A 81 5.50 4.45 -8.77
C HIS A 81 6.40 4.16 -7.56
N TRP A 82 6.32 2.97 -6.97
CA TRP A 82 7.07 2.63 -5.74
C TRP A 82 7.84 1.31 -5.86
N GLY A 83 7.49 0.42 -6.78
CA GLY A 83 8.11 -0.91 -6.89
C GLY A 83 9.53 -0.93 -7.48
N SER A 84 10.02 0.19 -8.02
CA SER A 84 11.37 0.27 -8.63
C SER A 84 12.49 0.60 -7.63
N ALA A 85 12.18 0.90 -6.37
CA ALA A 85 13.18 1.24 -5.38
C ALA A 85 13.32 0.13 -4.33
N ARG A 86 14.56 -0.30 -4.08
CA ARG A 86 14.98 -0.97 -2.83
C ARG A 86 14.84 -0.01 -1.64
N GLU A 87 13.67 0.60 -1.44
CA GLU A 87 13.34 1.25 -0.18
C GLU A 87 13.10 0.13 0.84
N LEU A 88 14.17 -0.30 1.50
CA LEU A 88 14.12 -1.20 2.64
C LEU A 88 13.28 -0.53 3.73
N HIS A 89 12.03 -0.97 3.84
CA HIS A 89 11.12 -0.51 4.87
C HIS A 89 11.73 -0.77 6.27
N PRO A 90 11.69 0.16 7.24
CA PRO A 90 12.30 -0.02 8.57
C PRO A 90 11.81 -1.28 9.32
N SER A 91 10.57 -1.68 9.05
CA SER A 91 9.96 -2.94 9.51
C SER A 91 10.70 -4.21 9.08
N VAL A 92 11.49 -4.18 8.01
CA VAL A 92 12.34 -5.30 7.56
C VAL A 92 13.65 -5.33 8.37
N LEU A 93 14.15 -4.16 8.78
CA LEU A 93 15.35 -4.04 9.64
C LEU A 93 15.07 -4.46 11.09
N ALA A 94 13.82 -4.36 11.57
CA ALA A 94 13.42 -4.76 12.92
C ALA A 94 13.32 -6.29 13.14
N GLY A 95 13.54 -7.10 12.09
CA GLY A 95 13.40 -8.56 12.12
C GLY A 95 14.70 -9.36 11.97
N GLN A 96 15.87 -8.72 11.89
CA GLN A 96 17.12 -9.47 11.89
C GLN A 96 17.55 -9.78 13.33
N PRO A 97 17.66 -11.06 13.74
CA PRO A 97 18.32 -11.38 14.98
C PRO A 97 19.79 -10.95 14.86
N MET A 98 20.24 -10.12 15.80
CA MET A 98 21.64 -9.84 16.06
C MET A 98 22.26 -11.10 16.66
N ASP A 99 22.50 -12.13 15.84
CA ASP A 99 23.16 -13.35 16.28
C ASP A 99 24.63 -13.36 15.84
N ARG A 100 25.47 -13.20 16.87
CA ARG A 100 26.87 -13.60 17.02
C ARG A 100 27.96 -12.87 16.22
N ALA A 101 28.46 -11.83 16.88
CA ALA A 101 29.89 -11.77 17.16
C ALA A 101 30.33 -13.02 17.97
N MET A 102 31.60 -13.43 17.79
CA MET A 102 32.29 -14.61 18.38
C MET A 102 32.00 -15.93 17.62
N GLN A 103 32.96 -16.68 17.06
CA GLN A 103 34.40 -16.83 17.26
C GLN A 103 34.97 -17.56 16.03
N SER A 104 36.17 -17.19 15.59
CA SER A 104 37.34 -18.09 15.49
C SER A 104 38.46 -17.37 14.72
N ILE A 105 39.32 -16.72 15.50
CA ILE A 105 40.71 -16.49 15.15
C ILE A 105 41.45 -17.81 15.46
N ASN A 106 42.37 -18.18 14.57
CA ASN A 106 43.31 -19.30 14.69
C ASN A 106 44.00 -19.41 16.06
#